data_AF-A0AAJ1TT06-F1
#
_entry.id   AF-A0AAJ1TT06-F1
#
_cell.length_a   1.000
_cell.length_b   1.000
_cell.length_c   1.000
_cell.angle_alpha   90.00
_cell.angle_beta   90.00
_cell.angle_gamma   90.00
#
_symmetry.space_group_name_H-M   'P 1'
#
loop_
_entity.id
_entity.type
_entity.pdbx_description
1 polymer ?
#
loop_
_entity_poly.entity_id
_entity_poly.type
_entity_poly.pdbx_seq_one_letter_code
_entity_poly.pdbx_strand_id
1 'polypeptide(L)'
;MTGEEFKARLRLLRRTQTGFAAELGVALRTVHYWAHRGPPSEVSYLLDMLTSLELPFGPDAAASDGYISSALFTDKVVKVINRLSKESEKLGRGTEFEQAITIWIKENS
;
A
#
# COMPACT_ATOMS: atom_id res chain seq x y z
N MET A 1 8.83 -11.79 -7.88
CA MET A 1 8.11 -10.71 -8.57
C MET A 1 8.47 -10.72 -10.04
N THR A 2 7.50 -10.72 -10.95
CA THR A 2 7.72 -10.61 -12.41
C THR A 2 7.98 -9.16 -12.83
N GLY A 3 8.44 -8.93 -14.07
CA GLY A 3 8.65 -7.56 -14.59
C GLY A 3 7.36 -6.74 -14.68
N GLU A 4 6.24 -7.38 -15.02
CA GLU A 4 4.92 -6.75 -15.02
C GLU A 4 4.46 -6.38 -13.60
N GLU A 5 4.63 -7.29 -12.63
CA GLU A 5 4.33 -7.02 -11.23
C GLU A 5 5.18 -5.85 -10.70
N PHE A 6 6.46 -5.79 -11.06
CA PHE A 6 7.34 -4.69 -10.69
C PHE A 6 6.85 -3.34 -11.23
N LYS A 7 6.48 -3.27 -12.52
CA LYS A 7 5.88 -2.06 -13.11
C LYS A 7 4.58 -1.67 -12.40
N ALA A 8 3.73 -2.64 -12.10
CA ALA A 8 2.49 -2.41 -11.37
C ALA A 8 2.75 -1.85 -9.97
N ARG A 9 3.76 -2.39 -9.25
CA ARG A 9 4.17 -1.94 -7.91
C ARG A 9 4.70 -0.51 -7.92
N LEU A 10 5.54 -0.15 -8.90
CA LEU A 10 6.01 1.23 -9.04
C LEU A 10 4.87 2.21 -9.31
N ARG A 11 3.94 1.85 -10.23
CA ARG A 11 2.78 2.69 -10.55
C ARG A 11 1.89 2.91 -9.32
N LEU A 12 1.67 1.85 -8.56
CA LEU A 12 0.91 1.83 -7.31
C LEU A 12 1.51 2.76 -6.26
N LEU A 13 2.84 2.75 -6.16
CA LEU A 13 3.63 3.63 -5.30
C LEU A 13 3.81 5.04 -5.89
N ARG A 14 3.14 5.36 -7.01
CA ARG A 14 3.25 6.61 -7.78
C ARG A 14 4.69 6.99 -8.16
N ARG A 15 5.55 5.99 -8.34
CA ARG A 15 6.95 6.14 -8.74
C ARG A 15 7.10 5.87 -10.24
N THR A 16 7.93 6.68 -10.89
CA THR A 16 8.39 6.40 -12.27
C THR A 16 9.66 5.54 -12.23
N GLN A 17 9.98 4.83 -13.31
CA GLN A 17 11.23 4.06 -13.37
C GLN A 17 12.47 4.96 -13.21
N THR A 18 12.43 6.17 -13.77
CA THR A 18 13.49 7.18 -13.62
C THR A 18 13.60 7.67 -12.18
N GLY A 19 12.48 8.00 -11.54
CA GLY A 19 12.45 8.42 -10.14
C GLY A 19 12.97 7.31 -9.21
N PHE A 20 12.50 6.08 -9.42
CA PHE A 20 12.93 4.92 -8.66
C PHE A 20 14.43 4.61 -8.83
N ALA A 21 14.96 4.78 -10.05
CA ALA A 21 16.40 4.64 -10.30
C ALA A 21 17.22 5.67 -9.51
N ALA A 22 16.77 6.92 -9.46
CA ALA A 22 17.40 7.98 -8.68
C ALA A 22 17.32 7.72 -7.17
N GLU A 23 16.16 7.26 -6.66
CA GLU A 23 15.95 6.91 -5.25
C GLU A 23 16.89 5.80 -4.77
N LEU A 24 17.09 4.76 -5.59
CA LEU A 24 17.97 3.64 -5.26
C LEU A 24 19.45 3.88 -5.60
N GLY A 25 19.79 5.00 -6.25
CA GLY A 25 21.15 5.26 -6.72
C GLY A 25 21.64 4.27 -7.78
N VAL A 26 20.74 3.71 -8.58
CA VAL A 26 21.06 2.72 -9.63
C VAL A 26 20.88 3.30 -11.02
N ALA A 27 21.59 2.73 -12.00
CA ALA A 27 21.43 3.16 -13.39
C ALA A 27 20.03 2.84 -13.93
N LEU A 28 19.44 3.77 -14.70
CA LEU A 28 18.11 3.59 -15.31
C LEU A 28 18.02 2.30 -16.16
N ARG A 29 19.10 1.94 -16.87
CA ARG A 29 19.16 0.69 -17.65
C ARG A 29 18.91 -0.55 -16.81
N THR A 30 19.32 -0.54 -15.54
CA THR A 30 19.15 -1.64 -14.60
C THR A 30 17.69 -1.76 -14.22
N VAL A 31 17.01 -0.64 -13.97
CA VAL A 31 15.57 -0.60 -13.71
C VAL A 31 14.76 -1.04 -14.93
N HIS A 32 15.15 -0.63 -16.14
CA HIS A 32 14.55 -1.14 -17.38
C HIS A 32 14.72 -2.65 -17.53
N TYR A 33 15.91 -3.17 -17.22
CA TYR A 33 16.15 -4.62 -17.21
C TYR A 33 15.23 -5.35 -16.23
N TRP A 34 15.03 -4.81 -15.03
CA TRP A 34 14.09 -5.36 -14.04
C TRP A 34 12.64 -5.30 -14.50
N ALA A 35 12.24 -4.24 -15.20
CA ALA A 35 10.89 -4.13 -15.77
C ALA A 35 10.60 -5.20 -16.84
N HIS A 36 11.63 -5.79 -17.45
CA HIS A 36 11.48 -6.89 -18.42
C HIS A 36 11.69 -8.27 -17.80
N ARG A 37 12.67 -8.45 -16.92
CA ARG A 37 13.09 -9.76 -16.39
C ARG A 37 12.66 -10.05 -14.96
N GLY A 38 12.12 -9.05 -14.27
CA GLY A 38 11.89 -9.07 -12.84
C GLY A 38 13.07 -8.46 -12.06
N PRO A 39 12.79 -7.79 -10.93
CA PRO A 39 13.81 -7.26 -10.06
C PRO A 39 14.46 -8.37 -9.20
N PRO A 40 15.63 -8.11 -8.60
CA PRO A 40 16.20 -8.95 -7.55
C PRO A 40 15.24 -9.14 -6.38
N SER A 41 15.48 -10.18 -5.57
CA SER A 41 14.66 -10.51 -4.41
C SER A 41 14.62 -9.38 -3.38
N GLU A 42 15.73 -8.69 -3.17
CA GLU A 42 15.88 -7.59 -2.21
C GLU A 42 15.03 -6.40 -2.62
N VAL A 43 15.02 -6.07 -3.92
CA VAL A 43 14.22 -4.99 -4.49
C VAL A 43 12.73 -5.36 -4.47
N SER A 44 12.40 -6.63 -4.74
CA SER A 44 11.03 -7.13 -4.60
C SER A 44 10.53 -6.94 -3.16
N TYR A 45 11.33 -7.37 -2.18
CA TYR A 45 11.02 -7.25 -0.75
C TYR A 45 10.85 -5.80 -0.31
N LEU A 46 11.75 -4.91 -0.75
CA LEU A 46 11.66 -3.48 -0.46
C LEU A 46 10.34 -2.89 -0.97
N LEU A 47 9.96 -3.20 -2.22
CA LEU A 47 8.73 -2.69 -2.81
C LEU A 47 7.48 -3.22 -2.10
N ASP A 48 7.50 -4.47 -1.66
CA ASP A 48 6.40 -5.04 -0.87
C ASP A 48 6.30 -4.39 0.51
N MET A 49 7.44 -4.13 1.16
CA MET A 49 7.47 -3.40 2.43
C MET A 49 6.93 -1.98 2.27
N LEU A 50 7.44 -1.22 1.30
CA LEU A 50 6.95 0.14 1.01
C LEU A 50 5.46 0.14 0.70
N THR A 51 4.98 -0.83 -0.07
CA THR A 51 3.54 -0.98 -0.35
C THR A 51 2.74 -1.25 0.91
N SER A 52 3.23 -2.10 1.82
CA SER A 52 2.53 -2.40 3.07
C SER A 52 2.45 -1.20 4.02
N LEU A 53 3.44 -0.31 3.98
CA LEU A 53 3.54 0.88 4.83
C LEU A 53 2.80 2.09 4.26
N GLU A 54 2.98 2.38 2.96
CA GLU A 54 2.37 3.54 2.28
C GLU A 54 0.91 3.26 1.90
N LEU A 55 0.53 1.99 1.72
CA LEU A 55 -0.82 1.56 1.37
C LEU A 55 -1.30 0.43 2.30
N PRO A 56 -1.52 0.70 3.60
CA PRO A 56 -2.02 -0.30 4.55
C PRO A 56 -3.42 -0.83 4.18
N PHE A 57 -4.10 -0.18 3.23
CA PHE A 57 -5.42 -0.53 2.69
C PHE A 57 -5.38 -1.18 1.28
N GLY A 58 -4.19 -1.38 0.69
CA GLY A 58 -3.99 -2.08 -0.58
C GLY A 58 -4.51 -1.36 -1.84
N PRO A 59 -4.07 -1.79 -3.04
CA PRO A 59 -4.22 -1.05 -4.29
C PRO A 59 -5.40 -1.45 -5.19
N ASP A 60 -6.34 -2.28 -4.73
CA ASP A 60 -7.57 -2.59 -5.49
C ASP A 60 -8.52 -1.37 -5.60
N ALA A 61 -7.98 -0.16 -5.56
CA ALA A 61 -8.68 1.12 -5.60
C ALA A 61 -8.21 2.01 -6.77
N ALA A 62 -7.14 1.65 -7.50
CA ALA A 62 -6.57 2.52 -8.53
C ALA A 62 -6.34 1.85 -9.90
N ALA A 63 -6.79 0.61 -10.09
CA ALA A 63 -6.63 -0.14 -11.34
C ALA A 63 -7.97 -0.63 -11.91
N SER A 64 -8.96 0.27 -11.97
CA SER A 64 -10.06 0.17 -12.93
C SER A 64 -10.65 1.56 -13.07
N ASP A 65 -10.78 2.01 -14.31
CA ASP A 65 -11.58 3.16 -14.67
C ASP A 65 -12.94 3.15 -13.95
N GLY A 66 -13.38 4.34 -13.52
CA GLY A 66 -14.73 4.60 -13.04
C GLY A 66 -14.89 4.46 -11.53
N TYR A 67 -15.17 5.59 -10.86
CA TYR A 67 -15.83 5.72 -9.56
C TYR A 67 -15.74 4.49 -8.64
N ILE A 68 -14.84 4.53 -7.66
CA ILE A 68 -14.97 3.63 -6.50
C ILE A 68 -16.37 3.85 -5.92
N SER A 69 -17.24 2.85 -6.06
CA SER A 69 -18.52 2.84 -5.35
C SER A 69 -18.20 2.99 -3.86
N SER A 70 -18.81 3.99 -3.21
CA SER A 70 -18.65 4.26 -1.77
C SER A 70 -18.82 2.99 -0.91
N ALA A 71 -19.58 2.02 -1.39
CA ALA A 71 -19.76 0.71 -0.76
C ALA A 71 -18.46 -0.12 -0.70
N LEU A 72 -17.64 -0.16 -1.75
CA LEU A 72 -16.38 -0.91 -1.77
C LEU A 72 -15.29 -0.26 -0.91
N PHE A 73 -15.28 1.07 -0.85
CA PHE A 73 -14.45 1.80 0.10
C PHE A 73 -14.87 1.51 1.55
N THR A 74 -16.18 1.55 1.83
CA THR A 74 -16.74 1.28 3.16
C THR A 74 -16.42 -0.13 3.63
N ASP A 75 -16.57 -1.16 2.78
CA ASP A 75 -16.25 -2.56 3.15
C ASP A 75 -14.77 -2.74 3.52
N LYS A 76 -13.86 -2.09 2.79
CA LYS A 76 -12.42 -2.14 3.10
C LYS A 76 -12.08 -1.43 4.41
N VAL A 77 -12.66 -0.25 4.64
CA VAL A 77 -12.47 0.50 5.90
C VAL A 77 -12.97 -0.34 7.08
N VAL A 78 -14.16 -0.93 6.97
CA VAL A 78 -14.73 -1.81 8.00
C VAL A 78 -13.82 -3.00 8.28
N LYS A 79 -13.28 -3.66 7.25
CA LYS A 79 -12.34 -4.79 7.43
C LYS A 79 -11.08 -4.39 8.18
N VAL A 80 -10.50 -3.23 7.88
CA VAL A 80 -9.27 -2.78 8.55
C VAL A 80 -9.54 -2.34 9.99
N ILE A 81 -10.64 -1.61 10.23
CA ILE A 81 -11.06 -1.27 11.59
C ILE A 81 -11.29 -2.55 12.41
N ASN A 82 -11.94 -3.56 11.83
CA ASN A 82 -12.16 -4.85 12.50
C ASN A 82 -10.86 -5.61 12.77
N ARG A 83 -9.86 -5.54 11.87
CA ARG A 83 -8.55 -6.14 12.10
C ARG A 83 -7.82 -5.44 13.23
N LEU A 84 -7.74 -4.11 13.18
CA LEU A 84 -7.06 -3.30 14.20
C LEU A 84 -7.75 -3.40 15.56
N SER A 85 -9.08 -3.49 15.58
CA SER A 85 -9.86 -3.77 16.80
C SER A 85 -9.42 -5.11 17.41
N LYS A 86 -9.41 -6.20 16.64
CA LYS A 86 -8.94 -7.51 17.11
C LYS A 86 -7.48 -7.52 17.58
N GLU A 87 -6.61 -6.72 16.96
CA GLU A 87 -5.22 -6.58 17.40
C GLU A 87 -5.12 -5.78 18.69
N SER A 88 -5.92 -4.71 18.84
CA SER A 88 -5.98 -3.91 20.07
C SER A 88 -6.52 -4.70 21.26
N GLU A 89 -7.51 -5.59 21.04
CA GLU A 89 -8.04 -6.51 22.05
C GLU A 89 -6.96 -7.47 22.54
N LYS A 90 -6.17 -8.06 21.62
CA LYS A 90 -5.04 -8.94 21.98
C LYS A 90 -3.98 -8.23 22.82
N LEU A 91 -3.84 -6.91 22.65
CA LEU A 91 -2.90 -6.08 23.40
C LEU A 91 -3.51 -5.48 24.68
N GLY A 92 -4.77 -5.78 25.00
CA GLY A 92 -5.48 -5.20 26.14
C GLY A 92 -5.79 -3.70 26.01
N ARG A 93 -5.74 -3.14 24.79
CA ARG A 93 -5.90 -1.71 24.48
C ARG A 93 -7.17 -1.40 23.67
N GLY A 94 -8.17 -2.28 23.71
CA GLY A 94 -9.41 -2.11 22.95
C GLY A 94 -10.13 -0.79 23.23
N THR A 95 -10.21 -0.39 24.50
CA THR A 95 -10.83 0.88 24.93
C THR A 95 -10.10 2.12 24.42
N GLU A 96 -8.77 2.10 24.40
CA GLU A 96 -7.94 3.19 23.86
C GLU A 96 -8.14 3.32 22.33
N PHE A 97 -8.23 2.18 21.64
CA PHE A 97 -8.48 2.15 20.20
C PHE A 97 -9.87 2.70 19.84
N GLU A 98 -10.92 2.32 20.57
CA GLU A 98 -12.28 2.85 20.38
C GLU A 98 -12.35 4.36 20.61
N GLN A 99 -11.66 4.86 21.64
CA GLN A 99 -11.56 6.30 21.92
C GLN A 99 -10.84 7.04 20.78
N ALA A 100 -9.71 6.49 20.30
CA ALA A 100 -8.96 7.08 19.20
C ALA A 100 -9.79 7.16 17.91
N ILE A 101 -10.54 6.10 17.57
CA ILE A 101 -11.46 6.12 16.42
C ILE A 101 -12.55 7.18 16.61
N THR A 102 -13.13 7.27 17.80
CA THR A 102 -14.21 8.23 18.08
C THR A 102 -13.73 9.68 17.93
N ILE A 103 -12.52 9.99 18.40
CA ILE A 103 -11.89 11.30 18.24
C ILE A 103 -11.65 11.59 16.76
N TRP A 104 -11.04 10.64 16.04
CA TRP A 104 -10.74 10.79 14.62
C TRP A 104 -12.00 11.04 13.77
N ILE A 105 -13.10 10.31 14.05
CA ILE A 105 -14.39 10.53 13.37
C ILE A 105 -14.89 11.96 13.64
N LYS A 106 -14.89 12.40 14.90
CA LYS A 106 -15.36 13.75 15.27
C LYS A 106 -14.54 14.87 14.64
N GLU A 107 -13.24 14.67 14.41
CA GLU A 107 -12.35 15.67 13.80
C GLU A 107 -12.48 15.74 12.27
N ASN A 108 -13.02 14.69 11.64
CA ASN A 108 -13.08 14.55 10.18
C ASN A 108 -14.52 14.44 9.62
N SER A 109 -15.53 14.62 10.47
CA SER A 109 -16.97 14.69 10.12
C SER A 109 -17.46 16.12 10.09
#